data_AF-A0A960R559-F1
#
_entry.id   AF-A0A960R559-F1
#
_cell.length_a   1.000
_cell.length_b   1.000
_cell.length_c   1.000
_cell.angle_alpha   90.00
_cell.angle_beta   90.00
_cell.angle_gamma   90.00
#
_symmetry.space_group_name_H-M   'P 1'
#
loop_
_entity.id
_entity.type
_entity.pdbx_description
1 polymer ?
#
loop_
_entity_poly.entity_id
_entity_poly.type
_entity_poly.pdbx_seq_one_letter_code
_entity_poly.pdbx_strand_id
1 'polypeptide(L)'
;MNLAGTPRFFFQRVLPLLAIPVVCGAAVDREDSVKFFTDQVYPILKEHCYRCHGEEEKLKGDFRITSREGLLHGGGLGPALDEADPKASLLLESVAYTNDDLQMPPKNRLSEDQVAVLTRWVTDHQAAYDPALEIAGEPAAKRGPMAITDEQRNWWAYRPIQPLTPPKVTDPAWEENGIDA
;
A
#
# COMPACT_ATOMS: atom_id res chain seq x y z
N MET A 1 -52.56 41.40 -58.98
CA MET A 1 -51.82 41.18 -57.71
C MET A 1 -51.28 39.76 -57.71
N ASN A 2 -49.96 39.61 -57.70
CA ASN A 2 -49.24 38.33 -57.75
C ASN A 2 -49.10 37.74 -56.34
N LEU A 3 -49.38 36.44 -56.18
CA LEU A 3 -49.01 35.65 -55.01
C LEU A 3 -47.79 34.79 -55.34
N ALA A 4 -46.74 34.96 -54.54
CA ALA A 4 -45.45 34.29 -54.66
C ALA A 4 -45.49 32.87 -54.06
N GLY A 5 -44.88 31.92 -54.76
CA GLY A 5 -44.54 30.59 -54.24
C GLY A 5 -43.06 30.31 -54.46
N THR A 6 -42.31 30.08 -53.39
CA THR A 6 -40.90 29.67 -53.44
C THR A 6 -40.76 28.20 -53.02
N PRO A 7 -39.98 27.38 -53.74
CA PRO A 7 -39.83 25.96 -53.44
C PRO A 7 -38.87 25.72 -52.27
N ARG A 8 -39.14 24.66 -51.51
CA ARG A 8 -38.38 24.25 -50.32
C ARG A 8 -37.34 23.21 -50.75
N PHE A 9 -36.05 23.56 -50.72
CA PHE A 9 -34.96 22.62 -50.97
C PHE A 9 -34.63 21.84 -49.68
N PHE A 10 -34.78 20.52 -49.71
CA PHE A 10 -34.33 19.61 -48.66
C PHE A 10 -32.83 19.32 -48.83
N PHE A 11 -32.00 19.80 -47.90
CA PHE A 11 -30.58 19.46 -47.81
C PHE A 11 -30.44 18.21 -46.93
N GLN A 12 -30.18 17.05 -47.55
CA GLN A 12 -29.88 15.82 -46.83
C GLN A 12 -28.40 15.84 -46.39
N ARG A 13 -28.18 16.05 -45.09
CA ARG A 13 -26.84 16.02 -44.48
C ARG A 13 -26.35 14.57 -44.38
N VAL A 14 -25.36 14.21 -45.19
CA VAL A 14 -24.61 12.95 -45.05
C VAL A 14 -23.44 13.22 -44.09
N LEU A 15 -23.50 12.66 -42.88
CA LEU A 15 -22.39 12.70 -41.92
C LEU A 15 -21.34 11.65 -42.31
N PRO A 16 -20.04 11.98 -42.46
CA PRO A 16 -19.03 11.00 -42.79
C PRO A 16 -18.70 10.16 -41.55
N LEU A 17 -18.73 8.84 -41.68
CA LEU A 17 -18.32 7.90 -40.66
C LEU A 17 -16.78 7.95 -40.55
N LEU A 18 -16.26 8.72 -39.59
CA LEU A 18 -14.84 8.78 -39.30
C LEU A 18 -14.44 7.49 -38.57
N ALA A 19 -13.71 6.59 -39.24
CA ALA A 19 -13.19 5.37 -38.64
C ALA A 19 -12.06 5.74 -37.66
N ILE A 20 -12.31 5.59 -36.35
CA ILE A 20 -11.31 5.75 -35.31
C ILE A 20 -10.44 4.48 -35.31
N PRO A 21 -9.11 4.59 -35.49
CA PRO A 21 -8.23 3.43 -35.40
C PRO A 21 -8.18 2.97 -33.94
N VAL A 22 -8.62 1.73 -33.70
CA VAL A 22 -8.44 1.06 -32.42
C VAL A 22 -6.96 0.71 -32.29
N VAL A 23 -6.23 1.48 -31.47
CA VAL A 23 -4.88 1.12 -31.04
C VAL A 23 -5.03 -0.01 -30.04
N CYS A 24 -4.78 -1.23 -30.49
CA CYS A 24 -4.71 -2.41 -29.65
C CYS A 24 -3.38 -2.37 -28.89
N GLY A 25 -3.39 -2.00 -27.61
CA GLY A 25 -2.21 -2.13 -26.75
C GLY A 25 -1.76 -3.58 -26.70
N ALA A 26 -0.45 -3.83 -26.79
CA ALA A 26 0.09 -5.18 -26.67
C ALA A 26 -0.26 -5.73 -25.29
N ALA A 27 -1.15 -6.73 -25.25
CA ALA A 27 -1.43 -7.47 -24.04
C ALA A 27 -0.21 -8.34 -23.71
N VAL A 28 0.35 -8.18 -22.52
CA VAL A 28 1.40 -9.07 -22.03
C VAL A 28 0.78 -10.44 -21.81
N ASP A 29 1.45 -11.48 -22.32
CA ASP A 29 0.96 -12.85 -22.16
C ASP A 29 0.98 -13.23 -20.68
N ARG A 30 -0.16 -13.75 -20.21
CA ARG A 30 -0.33 -14.17 -18.82
C ARG A 30 0.55 -15.37 -18.50
N GLU A 31 0.71 -16.30 -19.44
CA GLU A 31 1.57 -17.47 -19.29
C GLU A 31 3.04 -17.05 -19.15
N ASP A 32 3.50 -16.12 -19.99
CA ASP A 32 4.85 -15.56 -19.89
C ASP A 32 5.08 -14.86 -18.55
N SER A 33 4.07 -14.12 -18.07
CA SER A 33 4.15 -13.41 -16.78
C SER A 33 4.20 -14.35 -15.59
N VAL A 34 3.40 -15.42 -15.62
CA VAL A 34 3.44 -16.49 -14.61
C VAL A 34 4.80 -17.19 -14.63
N LYS A 35 5.31 -17.53 -15.81
CA LYS A 35 6.63 -18.14 -15.96
C LYS A 35 7.75 -17.23 -15.46
N PHE A 36 7.70 -15.94 -15.79
CA PHE A 36 8.66 -14.95 -15.29
C PHE A 36 8.64 -14.89 -13.77
N PHE A 37 7.45 -14.91 -13.16
CA PHE A 37 7.33 -14.97 -11.72
C PHE A 37 8.01 -16.21 -11.15
N THR A 38 7.64 -17.40 -11.63
CA THR A 38 8.14 -18.68 -11.11
C THR A 38 9.65 -18.81 -11.23
N ASP A 39 10.21 -18.40 -12.37
CA ASP A 39 11.63 -18.60 -12.66
C ASP A 39 12.52 -17.52 -12.05
N GLN A 40 12.07 -16.25 -12.07
CA GLN A 40 12.94 -15.11 -11.77
C GLN A 40 12.60 -14.42 -10.46
N VAL A 41 11.31 -14.30 -10.13
CA VAL A 41 10.84 -13.48 -9.00
C VAL A 41 10.72 -14.32 -7.73
N TYR A 42 10.09 -15.49 -7.84
CA TYR A 42 9.81 -16.37 -6.72
C TYR A 42 11.07 -16.74 -5.91
N PRO A 43 12.22 -17.07 -6.53
CA PRO A 43 13.45 -17.34 -5.77
C PRO A 43 13.90 -16.14 -4.93
N ILE A 44 13.79 -14.92 -5.47
CA ILE A 44 14.15 -13.68 -4.76
C ILE A 44 13.20 -13.45 -3.59
N LEU A 45 11.89 -13.52 -3.82
CA LEU A 45 10.90 -13.30 -2.75
C LEU A 45 11.03 -14.33 -1.63
N LYS A 46 11.25 -15.60 -1.98
CA LYS A 46 11.42 -16.68 -1.02
C LYS A 46 12.65 -16.49 -0.15
N GLU A 47 13.78 -16.11 -0.74
CA GLU A 47 15.03 -15.93 -0.01
C GLU A 47 15.02 -14.66 0.86
N HIS A 48 14.49 -13.56 0.33
CA HIS A 48 14.69 -12.23 0.91
C HIS A 48 13.47 -11.63 1.61
N CYS A 49 12.26 -12.10 1.31
CA CYS A 49 11.03 -11.45 1.75
C CYS A 49 10.15 -12.35 2.65
N TYR A 50 9.99 -13.62 2.28
CA TYR A 50 8.97 -14.51 2.87
C TYR A 50 9.15 -14.74 4.36
N ARG A 51 10.40 -14.82 4.84
CA ARG A 51 10.67 -14.98 6.28
C ARG A 51 9.89 -13.97 7.14
N CYS A 52 9.90 -12.69 6.78
CA CYS A 52 9.28 -11.63 7.58
C CYS A 52 7.88 -11.22 7.10
N HIS A 53 7.55 -11.49 5.84
CA HIS A 53 6.31 -11.05 5.18
C HIS A 53 5.46 -12.21 4.63
N GLY A 54 5.65 -13.44 5.11
CA GLY A 54 4.93 -14.61 4.61
C GLY A 54 4.86 -15.83 5.53
N GLU A 55 5.96 -16.17 6.21
CA GLU A 55 6.11 -17.43 6.95
C GLU A 55 5.92 -17.28 8.47
N GLU A 56 6.15 -16.08 9.02
CA GLU A 56 5.97 -15.80 10.44
C GLU A 56 4.48 -15.66 10.82
N GLU A 57 4.08 -16.10 12.01
CA GLU A 57 2.73 -15.87 12.54
C GLU A 57 2.40 -14.37 12.66
N LYS A 58 3.41 -13.54 12.95
CA LYS A 58 3.31 -12.09 13.04
C LYS A 58 4.13 -11.42 11.95
N LEU A 59 3.45 -11.05 10.87
CA LEU A 59 4.08 -10.39 9.73
C LEU A 59 4.60 -9.00 10.10
N LYS A 60 5.82 -8.68 9.65
CA LYS A 60 6.39 -7.34 9.81
C LYS A 60 5.60 -6.34 8.97
N GLY A 61 5.40 -5.14 9.50
CA GLY A 61 4.65 -4.07 8.84
C GLY A 61 3.18 -4.42 8.57
N ASP A 62 2.65 -5.48 9.19
CA ASP A 62 1.34 -6.06 8.87
C ASP A 62 1.18 -6.29 7.35
N PHE A 63 2.24 -6.79 6.70
CA PHE A 63 2.31 -6.91 5.24
C PHE A 63 2.58 -8.36 4.81
N ARG A 64 1.75 -8.86 3.87
CA ARG A 64 1.88 -10.19 3.24
C ARG A 64 2.29 -10.05 1.78
N ILE A 65 3.44 -10.63 1.43
CA ILE A 65 3.99 -10.62 0.06
C ILE A 65 3.81 -11.96 -0.67
N THR A 66 3.19 -12.96 -0.04
CA THR A 66 3.08 -14.33 -0.59
C THR A 66 1.93 -14.52 -1.58
N SER A 67 1.18 -13.46 -1.89
CA SER A 67 0.07 -13.47 -2.83
C SER A 67 -0.09 -12.09 -3.48
N ARG A 68 -0.71 -12.05 -4.67
CA ARG A 68 -1.01 -10.77 -5.34
C ARG A 68 -2.00 -9.94 -4.53
N GLU A 69 -2.97 -10.58 -3.92
CA GLU A 69 -3.93 -9.93 -3.03
C GLU A 69 -3.22 -9.24 -1.84
N GLY A 70 -2.20 -9.89 -1.26
CA GLY A 70 -1.42 -9.30 -0.18
C GLY A 70 -0.68 -8.02 -0.59
N LEU A 71 -0.13 -7.97 -1.81
CA LEU A 71 0.48 -6.76 -2.36
C LEU A 71 -0.50 -5.58 -2.45
N LEU A 72 -1.70 -5.85 -2.95
CA LEU A 72 -2.75 -4.86 -3.14
C LEU A 72 -3.36 -4.41 -1.80
N HIS A 73 -3.54 -5.35 -0.88
CA HIS A 73 -4.02 -5.05 0.46
C HIS A 73 -3.03 -4.11 1.17
N GLY A 74 -1.74 -4.41 1.03
CA GLY A 74 -0.65 -3.66 1.63
C GLY A 74 -0.45 -3.95 3.10
N GLY A 75 0.31 -3.09 3.77
CA GLY A 75 0.53 -3.14 5.21
C GLY A 75 0.15 -1.84 5.91
N GLY A 76 0.79 -1.58 7.06
CA GLY A 76 0.56 -0.37 7.86
C GLY A 76 0.87 0.95 7.13
N LEU A 77 1.64 0.89 6.03
CA LEU A 77 1.99 2.03 5.18
C LEU A 77 1.09 2.16 3.94
N GLY A 78 0.12 1.26 3.77
CA GLY A 78 -0.73 1.18 2.58
C GLY A 78 -0.30 0.08 1.59
N PRO A 79 -0.89 0.08 0.38
CA PRO A 79 -0.60 -0.89 -0.69
C PRO A 79 0.90 -0.94 -1.03
N ALA A 80 1.42 -2.14 -1.22
CA ALA A 80 2.80 -2.33 -1.67
C ALA A 80 2.94 -2.15 -3.19
N LEU A 81 1.84 -2.34 -3.92
CA LEU A 81 1.71 -2.19 -5.36
C LEU A 81 0.74 -1.04 -5.68
N ASP A 82 1.19 -0.08 -6.47
CA ASP A 82 0.32 0.91 -7.10
C ASP A 82 -0.03 0.45 -8.52
N GLU A 83 -1.30 0.12 -8.75
CA GLU A 83 -1.76 -0.34 -10.07
C GLU A 83 -1.89 0.79 -11.10
N ALA A 84 -1.99 2.05 -10.65
CA ALA A 84 -2.08 3.22 -11.52
C ALA A 84 -0.70 3.72 -11.94
N ASP A 85 0.28 3.68 -11.02
CA ASP A 85 1.68 3.97 -11.30
C ASP A 85 2.61 2.91 -10.70
N PRO A 86 2.84 1.79 -11.41
CA PRO A 86 3.67 0.69 -10.89
C PRO A 86 5.07 1.12 -10.49
N LYS A 87 5.64 2.17 -11.10
CA LYS A 87 6.98 2.68 -10.76
C LYS A 87 7.03 3.41 -9.43
N ALA A 88 5.91 3.98 -9.00
CA ALA A 88 5.75 4.62 -7.70
C ALA A 88 5.38 3.63 -6.58
N SER A 89 5.32 2.32 -6.88
CA SER A 89 5.00 1.29 -5.90
C SER A 89 5.96 1.30 -4.71
N LEU A 90 5.40 1.28 -3.51
CA LEU A 90 6.14 1.24 -2.25
C LEU A 90 7.12 0.06 -2.17
N LEU A 91 6.77 -1.08 -2.77
CA LEU A 91 7.67 -2.23 -2.89
C LEU A 91 8.97 -1.85 -3.59
N LEU A 92 8.90 -1.13 -4.71
CA LEU A 92 10.08 -0.75 -5.49
C LEU A 92 10.93 0.30 -4.77
N GLU A 93 10.29 1.28 -4.13
CA GLU A 93 10.96 2.26 -3.28
C GLU A 93 11.76 1.58 -2.15
N SER A 94 11.14 0.59 -1.51
CA SER A 94 11.71 -0.13 -0.37
C SER A 94 12.92 -1.00 -0.75
N VAL A 95 12.84 -1.71 -1.88
CA VAL A 95 13.94 -2.59 -2.34
C VAL A 95 15.07 -1.85 -3.04
N ALA A 96 14.78 -0.70 -3.65
CA ALA A 96 15.79 0.16 -4.25
C ALA A 96 16.56 1.01 -3.20
N TYR A 97 16.00 1.14 -1.99
CA TYR A 97 16.52 1.99 -0.91
C TYR A 97 16.48 3.47 -1.29
N THR A 98 15.43 3.91 -1.99
CA THR A 98 15.24 5.33 -2.32
C THR A 98 14.65 6.12 -1.15
N ASN A 99 14.23 5.43 -0.09
CA ASN A 99 13.77 6.00 1.17
C ASN A 99 14.50 5.34 2.34
N ASP A 100 15.23 6.15 3.11
CA ASP A 100 16.07 5.69 4.21
C ASP A 100 15.29 5.08 5.38
N ASP A 101 14.01 5.44 5.51
CA ASP A 101 13.14 4.90 6.57
C ASP A 101 12.50 3.56 6.17
N LEU A 102 12.55 3.17 4.89
CA LEU A 102 11.79 2.04 4.32
C LEU A 102 12.66 1.00 3.62
N GLN A 103 13.91 0.85 4.04
CA GLN A 103 14.87 -0.06 3.41
C GLN A 103 14.57 -1.55 3.69
N MET A 104 14.34 -2.33 2.62
CA MET A 104 14.06 -3.78 2.69
C MET A 104 14.83 -4.56 1.63
N PRO A 105 15.52 -5.68 1.95
CA PRO A 105 15.61 -6.34 3.25
C PRO A 105 16.69 -5.73 4.17
N PRO A 106 16.46 -5.57 5.48
CA PRO A 106 17.28 -4.74 6.38
C PRO A 106 18.74 -5.20 6.56
N LYS A 107 19.05 -6.48 6.31
CA LYS A 107 20.40 -7.04 6.51
C LYS A 107 21.14 -7.35 5.21
N ASN A 108 20.40 -7.76 4.19
CA ASN A 108 20.95 -8.24 2.94
C ASN A 108 20.27 -7.46 1.82
N ARG A 109 20.87 -6.33 1.44
CA ARG A 109 20.39 -5.54 0.31
C ARG A 109 20.45 -6.40 -0.95
N LEU A 110 19.39 -6.32 -1.76
CA LEU A 110 19.34 -6.98 -3.06
C LEU A 110 20.43 -6.43 -3.99
N SER A 111 20.93 -7.27 -4.90
CA SER A 111 21.78 -6.79 -5.98
C SER A 111 20.98 -5.93 -6.96
N GLU A 112 21.68 -5.11 -7.76
CA GLU A 112 21.03 -4.30 -8.80
C GLU A 112 20.24 -5.16 -9.79
N ASP A 113 20.75 -6.34 -10.14
CA ASP A 113 20.06 -7.30 -11.01
C ASP A 113 18.76 -7.82 -10.37
N GLN A 114 18.78 -8.13 -9.07
CA GLN A 114 17.58 -8.59 -8.36
C GLN A 114 16.52 -7.47 -8.28
N VAL A 115 16.95 -6.23 -8.00
CA VAL A 115 16.05 -5.06 -8.03
C VAL A 115 15.48 -4.84 -9.44
N ALA A 116 16.27 -5.02 -10.48
CA ALA A 116 15.81 -4.91 -11.86
C ALA A 116 14.78 -6.00 -12.22
N VAL A 117 14.98 -7.23 -11.75
CA VAL A 117 13.99 -8.33 -11.91
C VAL A 117 12.67 -7.97 -11.24
N LEU A 118 12.69 -7.50 -9.99
CA LEU A 118 11.48 -7.09 -9.27
C LEU A 118 10.81 -5.87 -9.93
N THR A 119 11.59 -4.94 -10.45
CA THR A 119 11.09 -3.77 -11.19
C THR A 119 10.33 -4.20 -12.44
N ARG A 120 10.92 -5.08 -13.26
CA ARG A 120 10.26 -5.63 -14.46
C ARG A 120 9.02 -6.44 -14.12
N TRP A 121 9.08 -7.20 -13.04
CA TRP A 121 7.91 -7.94 -12.57
C TRP A 121 6.72 -7.02 -12.26
N VAL A 122 6.96 -5.92 -11.54
CA VAL A 122 5.93 -4.95 -11.19
C VAL A 122 5.44 -4.18 -12.41
N THR A 123 6.35 -3.72 -13.27
CA THR A 123 6.05 -2.79 -14.37
C THR A 123 5.59 -3.47 -15.66
N ASP A 124 6.28 -4.53 -16.08
CA ASP A 124 6.01 -5.22 -17.35
C ASP A 124 5.05 -6.39 -17.15
N HIS A 125 5.15 -7.09 -16.03
CA HIS A 125 4.37 -8.31 -15.75
C HIS A 125 3.21 -8.08 -14.77
N GLN A 126 2.90 -6.82 -14.45
CA GLN A 126 1.76 -6.41 -13.61
C GLN A 126 1.71 -7.10 -12.24
N ALA A 127 2.90 -7.40 -11.69
CA ALA A 127 3.07 -8.18 -10.47
C ALA A 127 2.29 -9.50 -10.48
N ALA A 128 2.26 -10.20 -11.63
CA ALA A 128 1.61 -11.49 -11.75
C ALA A 128 2.27 -12.54 -10.84
N TYR A 129 1.46 -13.33 -10.16
CA TYR A 129 1.90 -14.52 -9.42
C TYR A 129 1.54 -15.78 -10.20
N ASP A 130 2.30 -16.84 -9.95
CA ASP A 130 1.87 -18.20 -10.24
C ASP A 130 0.88 -18.66 -9.14
N PRO A 131 -0.40 -18.92 -9.47
CA PRO A 131 -1.38 -19.37 -8.49
C PRO A 131 -0.97 -20.65 -7.75
N ALA A 132 -0.13 -21.50 -8.35
CA ALA A 132 0.36 -22.72 -7.71
C ALA A 132 1.42 -22.46 -6.62
N LEU A 133 2.06 -21.28 -6.64
CA LEU A 133 3.10 -20.87 -5.69
C LEU A 133 2.62 -19.80 -4.71
N GLU A 134 1.41 -19.29 -4.88
CA GLU A 134 0.79 -18.38 -3.92
C GLU A 134 0.54 -19.10 -2.60
N ILE A 135 0.96 -18.46 -1.50
CA ILE A 135 0.58 -18.89 -0.16
C ILE A 135 -0.52 -17.95 0.29
N ALA A 136 -1.75 -18.34 -0.05
CA ALA A 136 -2.94 -17.65 0.41
C ALA A 136 -3.02 -17.73 1.94
N GLY A 137 -3.37 -16.62 2.53
CA GLY A 137 -3.66 -16.50 3.95
C GLY A 137 -4.34 -15.17 4.16
N GLU A 138 -5.05 -15.05 5.27
CA GLU A 138 -5.72 -13.80 5.59
C GLU A 138 -4.73 -12.63 5.49
N PRO A 139 -5.10 -11.55 4.78
CA PRO A 139 -4.30 -10.34 4.82
C PRO A 139 -4.17 -9.92 6.28
N ALA A 140 -2.98 -9.41 6.64
CA ALA A 140 -2.80 -8.97 8.01
C ALA A 140 -3.82 -7.86 8.31
N ALA A 141 -4.44 -7.93 9.48
CA ALA A 141 -5.47 -6.97 9.85
C ALA A 141 -4.86 -5.55 9.78
N LYS A 142 -5.44 -4.68 8.95
CA LYS A 142 -5.07 -3.27 8.96
C LYS A 142 -5.26 -2.75 10.37
N ARG A 143 -4.17 -2.36 11.03
CA ARG A 143 -4.28 -1.58 12.24
C ARG A 143 -5.02 -0.32 11.86
N GLY A 144 -6.24 -0.16 12.39
CA GLY A 144 -6.99 1.08 12.24
C GLY A 144 -6.16 2.26 12.76
N PRO A 145 -6.62 3.51 12.54
CA PRO A 145 -5.97 4.65 13.18
C PRO A 145 -5.77 4.35 14.66
N MET A 146 -4.63 4.77 15.22
CA MET A 146 -4.35 4.65 16.65
C MET A 146 -5.35 5.55 17.40
N ALA A 147 -6.58 5.08 17.51
CA ALA A 147 -7.68 5.76 18.15
C ALA A 147 -7.61 5.39 19.61
N ILE A 148 -7.37 6.39 20.46
CA ILE A 148 -7.57 6.24 21.89
C ILE A 148 -9.02 5.79 22.07
N THR A 149 -9.24 4.62 22.66
CA THR A 149 -10.59 4.12 22.95
C THR A 149 -11.22 4.94 24.09
N ASP A 150 -12.53 4.87 24.26
CA ASP A 150 -13.19 5.53 25.40
C ASP A 150 -12.69 4.98 26.74
N GLU A 151 -12.34 3.70 26.80
CA GLU A 151 -11.70 3.10 27.97
C GLU A 151 -10.31 3.67 28.22
N GLN A 152 -9.49 3.78 27.18
CA GLN A 152 -8.14 4.36 27.28
C GLN A 152 -8.19 5.83 27.71
N ARG A 153 -9.19 6.59 27.25
CA ARG A 153 -9.43 7.98 27.71
C ARG A 153 -9.67 8.08 29.23
N ASN A 154 -10.09 7.00 29.88
CA ASN A 154 -10.33 6.96 31.33
C ASN A 154 -9.08 6.59 32.14
N TRP A 155 -7.96 6.22 31.52
CA TRP A 155 -6.73 5.94 32.26
C TRP A 155 -6.18 7.20 32.91
N TRP A 156 -5.49 7.03 34.04
CA TRP A 156 -4.97 8.12 34.87
C TRP A 156 -4.13 9.15 34.08
N ALA A 157 -3.38 8.70 33.08
CA ALA A 157 -2.49 9.54 32.27
C ALA A 157 -3.22 10.46 31.26
N TYR A 158 -4.45 10.12 30.88
CA TYR A 158 -5.26 10.90 29.93
C TYR A 158 -6.30 11.78 30.62
N ARG A 159 -6.43 11.68 31.94
CA ARG A 159 -7.33 12.53 32.73
C ARG A 159 -6.65 13.87 33.01
N PRO A 160 -7.35 15.01 32.88
CA PRO A 160 -6.83 16.30 33.31
C PRO A 160 -6.37 16.23 34.78
N ILE A 161 -5.20 16.79 35.08
CA ILE A 161 -4.69 16.88 36.44
C ILE A 161 -5.70 17.71 37.25
N GLN A 162 -6.30 17.07 38.26
CA GLN A 162 -7.19 17.74 39.19
C GLN A 162 -6.33 18.43 40.25
N PRO A 163 -6.52 19.74 40.53
CA PRO A 163 -5.85 20.36 41.66
C PRO A 163 -6.37 19.71 42.94
N LEU A 164 -5.52 18.90 43.57
CA LEU A 164 -5.79 18.38 44.91
C LEU A 164 -5.38 19.46 45.91
N THR A 165 -6.21 19.68 46.93
CA THR A 165 -5.76 20.42 48.12
C THR A 165 -4.87 19.46 48.91
N PRO A 166 -3.58 19.77 49.13
CA PRO A 166 -2.73 18.94 49.97
C PRO A 166 -3.37 18.74 51.35
N PRO A 167 -3.25 17.55 51.97
CA PRO A 167 -3.70 17.37 53.33
C PRO A 167 -2.93 18.33 54.24
N LYS A 168 -3.62 18.95 55.19
CA LYS A 168 -2.96 19.81 56.17
C LYS A 168 -2.08 18.95 57.05
N VAL A 169 -0.77 19.20 57.05
CA VAL A 169 0.16 18.54 57.96
C VAL A 169 -0.16 18.98 59.37
N THR A 170 -0.39 18.02 60.27
CA THR A 170 -0.71 18.29 61.69
C THR A 170 0.50 18.17 62.60
N ASP A 171 1.58 17.56 62.11
CA ASP A 171 2.83 17.36 62.84
C ASP A 171 3.95 18.21 62.21
N PRO A 172 4.38 19.30 62.87
CA PRO A 172 5.41 20.20 62.34
C PRO A 172 6.79 19.54 62.21
N ALA A 173 7.00 18.34 62.77
CA ALA A 173 8.23 17.57 62.55
C ALA A 173 8.37 17.01 61.11
N TRP A 174 7.27 16.97 60.34
CA TRP A 174 7.27 16.48 58.96
C TRP A 174 7.56 17.59 57.94
N GLU A 175 7.49 18.86 58.33
CA GLU A 175 7.76 20.03 57.47
C GLU A 175 9.27 20.33 57.40
N GLU A 176 10.09 19.39 56.94
CA GLU A 176 11.55 19.59 56.86
C GLU A 176 11.96 20.54 55.73
N ASN A 177 11.13 20.69 54.70
CA ASN A 177 11.36 21.59 53.55
C ASN A 177 10.03 22.01 52.89
N GLY A 178 10.09 22.96 51.94
CA GLY A 178 8.90 23.52 51.29
C GLY A 178 8.13 22.57 50.34
N ILE A 179 8.55 21.32 50.19
CA ILE A 179 7.80 20.26 49.49
C ILE A 179 6.87 19.54 50.48
N ASP A 180 7.20 19.54 51.77
CA ASP A 180 6.52 18.79 52.84
C ASP A 180 5.59 19.67 53.71
N ALA A 181 5.43 20.96 53.36
CA ALA A 181 4.59 21.95 54.04
C ALA A 181 3.20 22.16 53.39
#